data_AF-A0A2I0L143-F1
#
_entry.id   AF-A0A2I0L143-F1
#
_cell.length_a   1.000
_cell.length_b   1.000
_cell.length_c   1.000
_cell.angle_alpha   90.00
_cell.angle_beta   90.00
_cell.angle_gamma   90.00
#
_symmetry.space_group_name_H-M   'P 1'
#
loop_
_entity.id
_entity.type
_entity.pdbx_description
1 polymer ?
#
loop_
_entity_poly.entity_id
_entity_poly.type
_entity_poly.pdbx_seq_one_letter_code
_entity_poly.pdbx_strand_id
1 'polypeptide(L)'
;MQDGATLLHYAVQTASSQAIKILLLYNVDINLQDNDGWTPLHLAVQTRRTDIVRLLLIKGADRTIRNQDGLTPLELCLYSGRDSRTYELIKLLKQLPGSR
;
A
#
# COMPACT_ATOMS: atom_id res chain seq x y z
N MET A 1 8.24 -0.29 -21.69
CA MET A 1 9.09 -0.58 -20.52
C MET A 1 8.17 -1.18 -19.49
N GLN A 2 8.34 -2.46 -19.17
CA GLN A 2 7.52 -3.14 -18.16
C GLN A 2 8.18 -2.84 -16.80
N ASP A 3 7.56 -1.95 -16.03
CA ASP A 3 7.92 -1.55 -14.67
C ASP A 3 7.62 -2.65 -13.62
N GLY A 4 7.18 -3.84 -14.04
CA GLY A 4 6.81 -4.94 -13.14
C GLY A 4 5.49 -4.69 -12.39
N ALA A 5 4.85 -3.55 -12.62
CA ALA A 5 3.64 -3.15 -11.92
C ALA A 5 2.45 -4.03 -12.34
N THR A 6 1.74 -4.54 -11.34
CA THR A 6 0.49 -5.30 -11.56
C THR A 6 -0.69 -4.37 -11.78
N LEU A 7 -1.82 -4.91 -12.26
CA LEU A 7 -3.08 -4.15 -12.35
C LEU A 7 -3.47 -3.49 -11.02
N LEU A 8 -3.12 -4.11 -9.88
CA LEU A 8 -3.42 -3.55 -8.57
C LEU A 8 -2.55 -2.32 -8.25
N HIS A 9 -1.30 -2.26 -8.72
CA HIS A 9 -0.45 -1.07 -8.60
C HIS A 9 -1.09 0.12 -9.30
N TYR A 10 -1.49 -0.06 -10.56
CA TYR A 10 -2.15 0.99 -11.35
C TYR A 10 -3.51 1.40 -10.77
N ALA A 11 -4.30 0.44 -10.26
CA ALA A 11 -5.58 0.74 -9.62
C ALA A 11 -5.40 1.58 -8.34
N VAL A 12 -4.34 1.31 -7.56
CA VAL A 12 -3.98 2.12 -6.39
C VAL A 12 -3.48 3.50 -6.80
N GLN A 13 -2.60 3.59 -7.80
CA GLN A 13 -2.02 4.86 -8.26
C GLN A 13 -3.09 5.82 -8.82
N THR A 14 -4.05 5.28 -9.58
CA THR A 14 -5.21 6.03 -10.09
C THR A 14 -6.31 6.23 -9.04
N ALA A 15 -6.13 5.61 -7.87
CA ALA A 15 -7.02 5.66 -6.73
C ALA A 15 -8.48 5.26 -7.05
N SER A 16 -8.63 4.29 -7.96
CA SER A 16 -9.91 3.74 -8.37
C SER A 16 -10.37 2.68 -7.38
N SER A 17 -11.11 3.10 -6.35
CA SER A 17 -11.63 2.19 -5.31
C SER A 17 -12.47 1.05 -5.88
N GLN A 18 -13.17 1.26 -7.00
CA GLN A 18 -13.94 0.22 -7.68
C GLN A 18 -13.02 -0.82 -8.33
N ALA A 19 -11.99 -0.38 -9.05
CA ALA A 19 -11.04 -1.30 -9.67
C ALA A 19 -10.28 -2.11 -8.60
N ILE A 20 -9.83 -1.47 -7.52
CA ILE A 20 -9.17 -2.14 -6.40
C ILE A 20 -10.08 -3.23 -5.81
N LYS A 21 -11.34 -2.91 -5.52
CA LYS A 21 -12.31 -3.90 -4.99
C LYS A 21 -12.51 -5.08 -5.94
N ILE A 22 -12.68 -4.81 -7.23
CA ILE A 22 -12.85 -5.87 -8.24
C ILE A 22 -11.62 -6.76 -8.29
N LEU A 23 -10.43 -6.18 -8.41
CA LEU A 23 -9.17 -6.94 -8.49
C LEU A 23 -8.97 -7.83 -7.25
N LEU A 24 -9.31 -7.32 -6.07
CA LEU A 24 -9.21 -8.08 -4.82
C LEU A 24 -10.24 -9.23 -4.70
N LEU A 25 -11.22 -9.34 -5.61
CA LEU A 25 -12.09 -10.52 -5.72
C LEU A 25 -11.47 -11.64 -6.55
N TYR A 26 -10.46 -11.34 -7.38
CA TYR A 26 -9.84 -12.29 -8.32
C TYR A 26 -8.60 -13.00 -7.73
N ASN A 27 -8.50 -13.13 -6.40
CA ASN A 27 -7.36 -13.75 -5.72
C ASN A 27 -5.98 -13.22 -6.19
N VAL A 28 -5.91 -11.93 -6.56
CA VAL A 28 -4.64 -11.29 -6.92
C VAL A 28 -3.71 -11.28 -5.70
N ASP A 29 -2.43 -11.53 -5.93
CA ASP A 29 -1.44 -11.37 -4.88
C ASP A 29 -1.24 -9.87 -4.58
N ILE A 30 -1.73 -9.47 -3.41
CA ILE A 30 -1.72 -8.09 -2.91
C ILE A 30 -0.32 -7.59 -2.54
N ASN A 31 0.65 -8.50 -2.43
CA ASN A 31 2.01 -8.23 -1.95
C ASN A 31 3.06 -8.27 -3.05
N LEU A 32 2.65 -8.49 -4.31
CA LEU A 32 3.58 -8.44 -5.44
C LEU A 32 4.32 -7.10 -5.47
N GLN A 33 5.62 -7.19 -5.69
CA GLN A 33 6.51 -6.06 -5.83
C GLN A 33 6.67 -5.73 -7.32
N ASP A 34 6.64 -4.45 -7.66
CA ASP A 34 7.10 -3.97 -8.95
C ASP A 34 8.64 -4.01 -9.05
N ASN A 35 9.19 -3.54 -10.17
CA ASN A 35 10.63 -3.58 -10.41
C ASN A 35 11.45 -2.71 -9.44
N ASP A 36 10.82 -1.79 -8.70
CA ASP A 36 11.46 -0.95 -7.68
C ASP A 36 11.25 -1.52 -6.26
N GLY A 37 10.65 -2.71 -6.16
CA GLY A 37 10.33 -3.35 -4.88
C GLY A 37 9.06 -2.78 -4.23
N TRP A 38 8.29 -1.93 -4.91
CA TRP A 38 7.10 -1.33 -4.33
C TRP A 38 5.95 -2.32 -4.39
N THR A 39 5.22 -2.43 -3.29
CA THR A 39 3.92 -3.13 -3.26
C THR A 39 2.79 -2.13 -3.46
N PRO A 40 1.56 -2.58 -3.76
CA PRO A 40 0.38 -1.71 -3.77
C PRO A 40 0.20 -0.92 -2.46
N LEU A 41 0.63 -1.47 -1.31
CA LEU A 41 0.59 -0.77 -0.04
C LEU A 41 1.61 0.39 0.03
N HIS A 42 2.80 0.25 -0.55
CA HIS A 42 3.76 1.35 -0.66
C HIS A 42 3.17 2.51 -1.48
N LEU A 43 2.58 2.21 -2.63
CA LEU A 43 1.92 3.21 -3.48
C LEU A 43 0.74 3.90 -2.77
N ALA A 44 -0.07 3.16 -2.02
CA ALA A 44 -1.19 3.72 -1.26
C ALA A 44 -0.71 4.71 -0.18
N VAL A 45 0.43 4.43 0.46
CA VAL A 45 1.06 5.34 1.42
C VAL A 45 1.64 6.57 0.72
N GLN A 46 2.37 6.40 -0.38
CA GLN A 46 2.96 7.52 -1.13
C GLN A 46 1.89 8.46 -1.70
N THR A 47 0.76 7.93 -2.16
CA THR A 47 -0.40 8.71 -2.62
C THR A 47 -1.23 9.29 -1.47
N ARG A 48 -0.91 8.92 -0.22
CA ARG A 48 -1.51 9.43 1.01
C ARG A 48 -3.02 9.16 1.11
N ARG A 49 -3.46 8.05 0.51
CA ARG A 49 -4.85 7.59 0.43
C ARG A 49 -5.17 6.65 1.59
N THR A 50 -5.58 7.22 2.72
CA THR A 50 -5.87 6.46 3.96
C THR A 50 -7.02 5.45 3.78
N ASP A 51 -7.97 5.74 2.89
CA ASP A 51 -9.05 4.85 2.48
C ASP A 51 -8.52 3.57 1.81
N ILE A 52 -7.56 3.71 0.89
CA ILE A 52 -6.95 2.60 0.17
C ILE A 52 -5.99 1.83 1.08
N VAL A 53 -5.18 2.52 1.89
CA VAL A 53 -4.30 1.88 2.88
C VAL A 53 -5.12 1.00 3.82
N ARG A 54 -6.23 1.51 4.37
CA ARG A 54 -7.12 0.71 5.22
C ARG A 54 -7.66 -0.51 4.49
N LEU A 55 -8.13 -0.35 3.25
CA LEU A 55 -8.67 -1.45 2.45
C LEU A 55 -7.64 -2.55 2.21
N LEU A 56 -6.42 -2.19 1.80
CA LEU A 56 -5.34 -3.14 1.54
C LEU A 56 -4.93 -3.88 2.82
N LEU A 57 -4.83 -3.18 3.95
CA LEU A 57 -4.49 -3.82 5.23
C LEU A 57 -5.57 -4.79 5.72
N ILE A 58 -6.87 -4.46 5.55
CA ILE A 58 -7.99 -5.38 5.86
C ILE A 58 -7.91 -6.64 5.00
N LYS A 59 -7.38 -6.52 3.79
CA LYS A 59 -7.24 -7.61 2.82
C LYS A 59 -5.94 -8.40 2.97
N GLY A 60 -5.17 -8.15 4.02
CA GLY A 60 -3.97 -8.92 4.35
C GLY A 60 -2.70 -8.44 3.65
N ALA A 61 -2.65 -7.18 3.20
CA ALA A 61 -1.39 -6.60 2.72
C ALA A 61 -0.33 -6.63 3.82
N ASP A 62 0.85 -7.14 3.47
CA ASP A 62 2.01 -7.21 4.35
C ASP A 62 2.68 -5.83 4.42
N ARG A 63 2.66 -5.27 5.62
CA ARG A 63 3.24 -3.96 5.94
C ARG A 63 4.74 -4.02 6.29
N THR A 64 5.33 -5.22 6.29
CA THR A 64 6.73 -5.46 6.65
C THR A 64 7.65 -5.59 5.44
N ILE A 65 7.09 -5.76 4.24
CA ILE A 65 7.83 -5.79 2.98
C ILE A 65 8.59 -4.48 2.80
N ARG A 66 9.86 -4.59 2.37
CA ARG A 66 10.74 -3.45 2.07
C ARG A 66 10.89 -3.30 0.56
N ASN A 67 10.83 -2.06 0.08
CA ASN A 67 11.18 -1.72 -1.30
C ASN A 67 12.71 -1.78 -1.51
N GLN A 68 13.19 -1.44 -2.71
CA GLN A 68 14.63 -1.44 -3.02
C GLN A 68 15.45 -0.43 -2.22
N ASP A 69 14.83 0.65 -1.73
CA ASP A 69 15.46 1.59 -0.79
C ASP A 69 15.58 1.01 0.64
N GLY A 70 15.09 -0.23 0.85
CA GLY A 70 15.03 -0.87 2.14
C GLY A 70 13.92 -0.32 3.04
N LEU A 71 12.95 0.42 2.51
CA LEU A 71 11.90 1.08 3.28
C LEU A 71 10.61 0.25 3.29
N THR A 72 10.04 0.06 4.47
CA THR A 72 8.66 -0.43 4.63
C THR A 72 7.64 0.68 4.33
N PRO A 73 6.35 0.36 4.10
CA PRO A 73 5.29 1.37 3.98
C PRO A 73 5.21 2.32 5.19
N LEU A 74 5.52 1.84 6.40
CA LEU A 74 5.56 2.69 7.59
C LEU A 74 6.76 3.65 7.57
N GLU A 75 7.93 3.20 7.16
CA GLU A 75 9.14 4.05 7.05
C GLU A 75 8.97 5.09 5.93
N LEU A 76 8.25 4.78 4.84
CA LEU A 76 7.88 5.78 3.81
C LEU A 76 7.09 6.97 4.35
N CYS A 77 6.29 6.77 5.41
CA CYS A 77 5.54 7.86 6.05
C CYS A 77 6.47 8.96 6.61
N LEU A 78 7.71 8.63 6.96
CA LEU A 78 8.69 9.59 7.49
C LEU A 78 9.13 10.62 6.44
N TYR A 79 9.02 10.26 5.16
CA TYR A 79 9.40 11.11 4.02
C TYR A 79 8.21 11.89 3.43
N SER A 80 6.97 11.58 3.82
CA SER A 80 5.74 12.17 3.22
C SER A 80 5.28 13.47 3.89
N GLY A 81 6.10 14.05 4.77
CA GLY A 81 5.83 15.32 5.48
C GLY A 81 5.04 15.16 6.77
N ARG A 82 4.98 16.23 7.57
CA ARG A 82 4.36 16.26 8.91
C ARG A 82 2.97 16.92 8.88
N ASP A 83 1.96 16.21 8.39
CA ASP A 83 0.56 16.68 8.46
C ASP A 83 -0.39 15.61 9.03
N SER A 84 -1.67 15.98 9.17
CA SER A 84 -2.71 15.11 9.72
C SER A 84 -2.89 13.79 8.96
N ARG A 85 -2.72 13.77 7.63
CA ARG A 85 -2.82 12.54 6.83
C ARG A 85 -1.66 11.61 7.13
N THR A 86 -0.44 12.13 7.26
CA THR A 86 0.72 11.30 7.65
C THR A 86 0.52 10.69 9.04
N TYR A 87 -0.01 11.45 10.00
CA TYR A 87 -0.34 10.90 11.32
C TYR A 87 -1.37 9.77 11.25
N GLU A 88 -2.41 9.91 10.40
CA GLU A 88 -3.41 8.86 10.20
C GLU A 88 -2.79 7.61 9.55
N LEU A 89 -1.93 7.76 8.53
CA LEU A 89 -1.21 6.65 7.90
C LEU A 89 -0.34 5.89 8.92
N ILE A 90 0.45 6.61 9.72
CA ILE A 90 1.26 6.02 10.79
C ILE A 90 0.37 5.25 11.76
N LYS A 91 -0.78 5.81 12.14
CA LYS A 91 -1.74 5.14 13.03
C LYS A 91 -2.27 3.84 12.40
N LEU A 92 -2.69 3.86 11.13
CA LEU A 92 -3.20 2.68 10.42
C LEU A 92 -2.14 1.57 10.31
N LEU A 93 -0.92 1.96 9.95
CA LEU A 93 0.20 1.04 9.77
C LEU A 93 0.74 0.50 11.11
N LYS A 94 0.56 1.23 12.22
CA LYS A 94 0.86 0.73 13.58
C LYS A 94 -0.29 -0.09 14.20
N GLN A 95 -1.56 0.25 13.92
CA GLN A 95 -2.73 -0.22 14.68
C GLN A 95 -3.65 -1.21 13.97
N LEU A 96 -3.12 -2.17 13.20
CA LEU A 96 -3.95 -3.34 12.86
C LEU A 96 -3.36 -4.54 13.57
N PRO A 97 -3.92 -4.91 14.74
CA PRO A 97 -3.60 -6.17 15.38
C PRO A 97 -4.08 -7.28 14.45
N GLY A 98 -3.16 -7.82 13.65
CA GLY A 98 -3.32 -9.15 13.11
C GLY A 98 -3.26 -10.12 14.29
N SER A 99 -4.42 -10.69 14.61
CA SER A 99 -4.56 -12.08 15.03
C SER A 99 -3.63 -12.57 16.16
N ARG A 100 -4.14 -12.51 17.39
CA ARG A 100 -4.11 -13.70 18.25
C ARG A 100 -5.52 -14.28 18.29
#